data_AF-A0A5N7BA24-F1
#
_entry.id   AF-A0A5N7BA24-F1
#
_cell.length_a   1.000
_cell.length_b   1.000
_cell.length_c   1.000
_cell.angle_alpha   90.00
_cell.angle_beta   90.00
_cell.angle_gamma   90.00
#
_symmetry.space_group_name_H-M   'P 1'
#
loop_
_entity.id
_entity.type
_entity.pdbx_description
1 polymer ?
#
loop_
_entity_poly.entity_id
_entity_poly.type
_entity_poly.pdbx_seq_one_letter_code
_entity_poly.pdbx_strand_id
1 'polypeptide(L)'
;MDVQGSGRECWESSPCMEIRESSPMASIAYCPPKSICSDPEPHGHGQTPAVCVSETPYGYDMSPNQEMLTPTEEPPVDAEFSQVDLNEWYPRYAACTQHFLNHGQHSPQVQSLAAFINIRLPSQRSAAPVIGFPTPQAIDSGAEGTYQAPSLRSYIRRLIVTGYDTPSVLQAFFGNDWQAGVGCICKQERVNYLFTAKSGGWTSTKAAYDMLPDEQTPFLRPLREATEEELRIAESRWRADAPTSPWLAAYVDLFAGRETQIVIYSSLEAQATSPVSGDEFVSILRASRDALEQTRAQLLALLSHVKTHLLPDYVSSIQSTESSPIPNNPGQDPASKHSGLIPAPPPKAFLIGNLHTGLFSLLNASGDYIHSDPLPGLRVHRYDNPPYVKYLFRGRDFIMHNSDSSDSAPAPLPGGFRFTDREGRVGVQSHQYDLIRFRTNVPRSRETLTKLPGVTIYSDYQTQLQPHLSDSSDAAESPGGRAPLGEMPVAWAFLGIDGSLATLHVEPEYRGQQLALHVSKEAMRRGMAEGGIWRDCGEKDEVWVHANVLESNKASRRVMEKLGGDIGWTCTWTVVEYDL
;
A
#
# COMPACT_ATOMS: atom_id res chain seq x y z
N MET A 1 12.27 2.96 45.40
CA MET A 1 12.94 1.89 46.15
C MET A 1 11.83 0.90 46.48
N ASP A 2 11.69 -0.27 45.88
CA ASP A 2 12.66 -1.16 45.24
C ASP A 2 12.23 -1.59 43.84
N VAL A 3 13.23 -1.68 42.96
CA VAL A 3 13.20 -2.27 41.62
C VAL A 3 13.90 -3.62 41.76
N GLN A 4 13.24 -4.73 41.43
CA GLN A 4 13.91 -5.94 40.91
C GLN A 4 12.90 -7.02 40.50
N GLY A 5 13.05 -7.47 39.26
CA GLY A 5 12.30 -8.57 38.64
C GLY A 5 12.79 -8.79 37.21
N SER A 6 14.11 -8.86 37.04
CA SER A 6 14.81 -9.04 35.77
C SER A 6 14.75 -10.52 35.37
N GLY A 7 13.98 -10.86 34.34
CA GLY A 7 14.09 -12.12 33.60
C GLY A 7 15.34 -12.13 32.71
N ARG A 8 16.51 -12.17 33.33
CA ARG A 8 17.77 -12.54 32.69
C ARG A 8 17.91 -14.04 32.84
N GLU A 9 17.66 -14.79 31.76
CA GLU A 9 18.27 -16.11 31.52
C GLU A 9 17.80 -16.62 30.16
N CYS A 10 18.49 -16.17 29.11
CA CYS A 10 18.68 -16.97 27.91
C CYS A 10 19.99 -16.48 27.28
N TRP A 11 20.74 -17.40 26.68
CA TRP A 11 22.04 -17.25 25.99
C TRP A 11 23.25 -17.77 26.79
N GLU A 12 23.41 -19.10 26.84
CA GLU A 12 24.75 -19.67 26.88
C GLU A 12 25.24 -19.92 25.45
N SER A 13 26.37 -19.30 25.13
CA SER A 13 27.08 -19.36 23.86
C SER A 13 28.13 -20.47 23.93
N SER A 14 28.38 -21.18 22.82
CA SER A 14 29.52 -22.10 22.66
C SER A 14 30.24 -21.82 21.32
N PRO A 15 31.52 -22.20 21.16
CA PRO A 15 32.59 -21.24 20.89
C PRO A 15 32.83 -20.92 19.41
N CYS A 16 33.36 -19.71 19.22
CA CYS A 16 33.83 -19.14 17.96
C CYS A 16 34.93 -20.00 17.31
N MET A 17 34.75 -20.34 16.03
CA MET A 17 35.84 -20.74 15.14
C MET A 17 36.25 -19.52 14.33
N GLU A 18 37.45 -19.00 14.59
CA GLU A 18 38.11 -17.97 13.80
C GLU A 18 38.45 -18.48 12.40
N ILE A 19 37.93 -17.87 11.34
CA ILE A 19 38.62 -17.82 10.04
C ILE A 19 38.39 -16.44 9.38
N ARG A 20 39.50 -15.69 9.38
CA ARG A 20 40.01 -14.67 8.44
C ARG A 20 39.05 -13.72 7.70
N GLU A 21 39.33 -12.46 7.99
CA GLU A 21 38.97 -11.22 7.32
C GLU A 21 39.19 -11.23 5.79
N SER A 22 38.22 -10.66 5.08
CA SER A 22 38.40 -10.02 3.78
C SER A 22 37.38 -8.88 3.70
N SER A 23 37.87 -7.64 3.75
CA SER A 23 37.09 -6.40 3.69
C SER A 23 36.80 -5.98 2.21
N PRO A 24 36.10 -4.87 1.93
CA PRO A 24 34.73 -4.91 1.39
C PRO A 24 34.63 -4.28 -0.02
N MET A 25 33.55 -4.59 -0.75
CA MET A 25 33.16 -3.81 -1.95
C MET A 25 31.83 -3.07 -1.73
N ALA A 26 31.99 -1.74 -1.68
CA ALA A 26 31.10 -0.64 -2.03
C ALA A 26 29.57 -0.86 -2.10
N SER A 27 28.90 -0.11 -1.24
CA SER A 27 27.50 0.34 -1.34
C SER A 27 27.24 1.03 -2.68
N ILE A 28 26.23 0.56 -3.42
CA ILE A 28 25.69 1.28 -4.59
C ILE A 28 24.38 1.94 -4.17
N ALA A 29 24.45 3.25 -3.97
CA ALA A 29 23.29 4.11 -3.79
C ALA A 29 22.50 4.21 -5.11
N TYR A 30 21.18 4.06 -5.02
CA TYR A 30 20.25 4.23 -6.12
C TYR A 30 20.03 5.73 -6.39
N CYS A 31 20.45 6.19 -7.58
CA CYS A 31 20.13 7.51 -8.12
C CYS A 31 19.00 7.39 -9.16
N PRO A 32 18.00 8.29 -9.17
CA PRO A 32 16.94 8.29 -10.17
C PRO A 32 17.46 8.74 -11.55
N PRO A 33 16.88 8.25 -12.66
CA PRO A 33 17.44 8.43 -13.99
C PRO A 33 17.26 9.85 -14.53
N LYS A 34 18.37 10.46 -14.94
CA LYS A 34 18.39 11.67 -15.79
C LYS A 34 18.15 11.28 -17.25
N SER A 35 17.34 12.12 -17.89
CA SER A 35 16.91 12.12 -19.29
C SER A 35 18.06 11.99 -20.29
N ILE A 36 17.87 11.12 -21.29
CA ILE A 36 18.69 10.98 -22.50
C ILE A 36 18.01 11.81 -23.61
N CYS A 37 18.75 12.71 -24.25
CA CYS A 37 18.51 13.08 -25.64
C CYS A 37 19.85 13.33 -26.35
N SER A 38 20.21 12.32 -27.15
CA SER A 38 20.94 12.24 -28.42
C SER A 38 22.01 13.26 -28.86
N ASP A 39 23.12 12.68 -29.33
CA ASP A 39 24.29 13.23 -30.04
C ASP A 39 23.97 13.99 -31.34
N PRO A 40 24.98 14.70 -31.92
CA PRO A 40 25.80 14.02 -32.95
C PRO A 40 27.32 14.35 -32.92
N GLU A 41 28.15 13.32 -33.10
CA GLU A 41 29.54 13.37 -33.62
C GLU A 41 29.56 13.82 -35.11
N PRO A 42 30.69 14.25 -35.75
CA PRO A 42 32.03 13.69 -35.53
C PRO A 42 33.30 14.57 -35.74
N HIS A 43 34.42 14.00 -35.26
CA HIS A 43 35.83 14.13 -35.70
C HIS A 43 36.69 15.37 -35.35
N GLY A 44 37.84 15.10 -34.70
CA GLY A 44 39.08 15.88 -34.90
C GLY A 44 40.06 15.91 -33.72
N HIS A 45 41.05 15.01 -33.73
CA HIS A 45 42.32 14.97 -32.98
C HIS A 45 42.80 16.16 -32.11
N GLY A 46 43.28 15.83 -30.90
CA GLY A 46 44.64 16.23 -30.49
C GLY A 46 44.81 17.07 -29.21
N GLN A 47 45.52 16.48 -28.23
CA GLN A 47 46.45 17.11 -27.28
C GLN A 47 45.90 17.99 -26.10
N THR A 48 46.12 17.48 -24.89
CA THR A 48 46.39 18.24 -23.64
C THR A 48 47.82 18.80 -23.61
N PRO A 49 48.30 19.58 -22.60
CA PRO A 49 47.66 20.30 -21.48
C PRO A 49 48.20 21.75 -21.22
N ALA A 50 47.51 22.57 -20.41
CA ALA A 50 48.09 23.67 -19.56
C ALA A 50 46.98 24.23 -18.62
N VAL A 51 47.06 24.17 -17.28
CA VAL A 51 47.80 25.00 -16.29
C VAL A 51 47.26 26.43 -16.09
N CYS A 52 46.72 26.67 -14.87
CA CYS A 52 46.53 27.92 -14.09
C CYS A 52 45.72 29.07 -14.76
N VAL A 53 45.05 30.00 -14.06
CA VAL A 53 45.29 30.70 -12.79
C VAL A 53 43.93 31.22 -12.29
N SER A 54 43.81 31.37 -10.98
CA SER A 54 42.84 32.15 -10.22
C SER A 54 42.61 33.57 -10.76
N GLU A 55 41.44 34.16 -10.52
CA GLU A 55 41.34 35.53 -10.00
C GLU A 55 39.90 35.87 -9.58
N THR A 56 39.69 35.96 -8.27
CA THR A 56 38.69 36.82 -7.65
C THR A 56 39.33 38.16 -7.33
N PRO A 57 38.57 39.27 -7.39
CA PRO A 57 38.85 40.39 -6.51
C PRO A 57 37.62 40.77 -5.66
N TYR A 58 37.85 40.81 -4.33
CA TYR A 58 37.42 41.79 -3.32
C TYR A 58 35.97 42.32 -3.35
N GLY A 59 35.24 42.44 -2.24
CA GLY A 59 35.59 42.38 -0.82
C GLY A 59 34.50 43.11 -0.04
N TYR A 60 34.02 42.46 1.03
CA TYR A 60 33.43 42.96 2.28
C TYR A 60 32.51 44.22 2.28
N ASP A 61 31.29 44.06 2.80
CA ASP A 61 31.01 44.55 4.15
C ASP A 61 29.79 43.86 4.78
N MET A 62 29.85 43.60 6.09
CA MET A 62 28.80 42.99 6.91
C MET A 62 28.20 44.06 7.81
N SER A 63 26.88 44.28 7.75
CA SER A 63 26.10 44.56 8.96
C SER A 63 24.58 44.35 8.77
N PRO A 64 23.87 44.02 9.86
CA PRO A 64 22.60 43.31 9.83
C PRO A 64 21.42 44.27 9.94
N ASN A 65 20.46 44.12 9.04
CA ASN A 65 19.03 44.44 9.23
C ASN A 65 18.36 44.33 7.86
N GLN A 66 17.77 43.18 7.56
CA GLN A 66 16.68 43.16 6.60
C GLN A 66 15.64 42.16 7.05
N GLU A 67 14.45 42.70 7.26
CA GLU A 67 13.26 42.06 7.77
C GLU A 67 12.96 40.77 7.00
N MET A 68 12.61 39.74 7.78
CA MET A 68 12.14 38.45 7.29
C MET A 68 10.82 38.68 6.57
N LEU A 69 10.84 38.66 5.23
CA LEU A 69 9.64 38.66 4.42
C LEU A 69 8.85 37.39 4.73
N THR A 70 7.71 37.56 5.40
CA THR A 70 6.65 36.58 5.53
C THR A 70 6.27 36.02 4.16
N PRO A 71 5.95 34.72 4.03
CA PRO A 71 5.38 34.20 2.78
C PRO A 71 4.06 34.93 2.53
N THR A 72 3.98 35.68 1.44
CA THR A 72 2.72 36.24 0.96
C THR A 72 1.76 35.07 0.72
N GLU A 73 0.70 35.03 1.50
CA GLU A 73 -0.45 34.14 1.32
C GLU A 73 -1.00 34.42 -0.09
N GLU A 74 -0.75 33.53 -1.06
CA GLU A 74 -1.35 33.65 -2.38
C GLU A 74 -2.87 33.51 -2.24
N PRO A 75 -3.67 34.43 -2.82
CA PRO A 75 -5.12 34.39 -2.69
C PRO A 75 -5.69 33.11 -3.32
N PRO A 76 -6.89 32.67 -2.90
CA PRO A 76 -7.57 31.55 -3.51
C PRO A 76 -7.72 31.82 -5.01
N VAL A 77 -7.25 30.89 -5.82
CA VAL A 77 -7.32 31.00 -7.28
C VAL A 77 -8.78 30.79 -7.68
N ASP A 78 -9.52 31.88 -7.86
CA ASP A 78 -10.78 31.83 -8.59
C ASP A 78 -10.48 31.26 -9.97
N ALA A 79 -11.01 30.07 -10.26
CA ALA A 79 -10.85 29.44 -11.54
C ALA A 79 -11.53 30.30 -12.62
N GLU A 80 -10.75 31.15 -13.30
CA GLU A 80 -11.22 32.08 -14.34
C GLU A 80 -12.01 31.39 -15.48
N PHE A 81 -11.87 30.07 -15.67
CA PHE A 81 -12.62 29.32 -16.69
C PHE A 81 -14.09 29.05 -16.33
N SER A 82 -14.50 29.23 -15.07
CA SER A 82 -15.89 29.04 -14.63
C SER A 82 -16.75 30.30 -14.73
N GLN A 83 -16.12 31.48 -14.84
CA GLN A 83 -16.80 32.77 -14.89
C GLN A 83 -17.01 33.19 -16.34
N VAL A 84 -18.01 32.60 -17.00
CA VAL A 84 -18.42 32.95 -18.36
C VAL A 84 -19.79 33.61 -18.31
N ASP A 85 -19.93 34.82 -18.87
CA ASP A 85 -21.25 35.41 -19.09
C ASP A 85 -21.98 34.58 -20.16
N LEU A 86 -22.97 33.81 -19.70
CA LEU A 86 -23.73 32.90 -20.55
C LEU A 86 -24.52 33.64 -21.64
N ASN A 87 -24.93 34.88 -21.40
CA ASN A 87 -25.71 35.67 -22.35
C ASN A 87 -24.85 36.16 -23.53
N GLU A 88 -23.57 36.46 -23.28
CA GLU A 88 -22.62 36.84 -24.32
C GLU A 88 -22.00 35.62 -25.01
N TRP A 89 -21.76 34.55 -24.26
CA TRP A 89 -21.10 33.34 -24.73
C TRP A 89 -21.99 32.46 -25.62
N TYR A 90 -23.23 32.21 -25.20
CA TYR A 90 -24.09 31.24 -25.88
C TYR A 90 -24.37 31.60 -27.36
N PRO A 91 -24.60 32.87 -27.75
CA PRO A 91 -24.71 33.24 -29.16
C PRO A 91 -23.47 32.86 -29.99
N ARG A 92 -22.27 33.00 -29.42
CA ARG A 92 -21.00 32.62 -30.08
C ARG A 92 -20.83 31.11 -30.17
N TYR A 93 -21.20 30.38 -29.11
CA TYR A 93 -21.25 28.93 -29.13
C TYR A 93 -22.26 28.39 -30.17
N ALA A 94 -23.43 29.02 -30.27
CA ALA A 94 -24.44 28.68 -31.26
C ALA A 94 -23.94 28.95 -32.69
N ALA A 95 -23.25 30.07 -32.93
CA ALA A 95 -22.60 30.35 -34.21
C ALA A 95 -21.53 29.29 -34.56
N CYS A 96 -20.73 28.85 -33.59
CA CYS A 96 -19.76 27.75 -33.77
C CYS A 96 -20.44 26.43 -34.14
N THR A 97 -21.56 26.12 -33.49
CA THR A 97 -22.37 24.93 -33.76
C THR A 97 -22.94 24.96 -35.17
N GLN A 98 -23.53 26.10 -35.57
CA GLN A 98 -24.06 26.29 -36.92
C GLN A 98 -22.96 26.22 -37.98
N HIS A 99 -21.79 26.82 -37.73
CA HIS A 99 -20.67 26.72 -38.65
C HIS A 99 -20.19 25.28 -38.81
N PHE A 100 -20.00 24.54 -37.71
CA PHE A 100 -19.58 23.15 -37.76
C PHE A 100 -20.56 22.28 -38.55
N LEU A 101 -21.86 22.49 -38.34
CA LEU A 101 -22.91 21.73 -39.03
C LEU A 101 -23.05 22.11 -40.51
N ASN A 102 -22.99 23.38 -40.87
CA ASN A 102 -23.29 23.82 -42.24
C ASN A 102 -22.05 23.87 -43.15
N HIS A 103 -20.86 24.04 -42.56
CA HIS A 103 -19.62 24.27 -43.31
C HIS A 103 -18.48 23.34 -42.86
N GLY A 104 -18.16 23.34 -41.57
CA GLY A 104 -16.98 22.66 -41.02
C GLY A 104 -16.93 21.18 -41.42
N GLN A 105 -17.98 20.42 -41.09
CA GLN A 105 -18.07 18.98 -41.38
C GLN A 105 -18.05 18.62 -42.87
N HIS A 106 -18.31 19.57 -43.76
CA HIS A 106 -18.31 19.35 -45.21
C HIS A 106 -16.99 19.72 -45.87
N SER A 107 -16.05 20.32 -45.14
CA SER A 107 -14.74 20.68 -45.70
C SER A 107 -13.83 19.45 -45.83
N PRO A 108 -13.03 19.34 -46.90
CA PRO A 108 -12.08 18.23 -47.07
C PRO A 108 -11.05 18.12 -45.92
N GLN A 109 -10.65 19.25 -45.34
CA GLN A 109 -9.72 19.30 -44.22
C GLN A 109 -10.31 18.66 -42.96
N VAL A 110 -11.55 18.98 -42.61
CA VAL A 110 -12.23 18.42 -41.44
C VAL A 110 -12.56 16.94 -41.66
N GLN A 111 -13.01 16.57 -42.85
CA GLN A 111 -13.32 15.17 -43.19
C GLN A 111 -12.09 14.26 -43.11
N SER A 112 -10.96 14.70 -43.68
CA SER A 112 -9.72 13.93 -43.63
C SER A 112 -9.18 13.81 -42.20
N LEU A 113 -9.22 14.89 -41.41
CA LEU A 113 -8.78 14.84 -40.02
C LEU A 113 -9.70 13.97 -39.15
N ALA A 114 -11.02 14.07 -39.30
CA ALA A 114 -11.99 13.28 -38.55
C ALA A 114 -11.82 11.77 -38.80
N ALA A 115 -11.59 11.37 -40.05
CA ALA A 115 -11.25 10.00 -40.39
C ALA A 115 -9.93 9.55 -39.75
N PHE A 116 -8.90 10.41 -39.76
CA PHE A 116 -7.58 10.11 -39.19
C PHE A 116 -7.61 9.93 -37.66
N ILE A 117 -8.38 10.76 -36.95
CA ILE A 117 -8.50 10.69 -35.48
C ILE A 117 -9.65 9.79 -35.00
N ASN A 118 -10.24 9.01 -35.90
CA ASN A 118 -11.34 8.06 -35.65
C ASN A 118 -12.57 8.68 -34.95
N ILE A 119 -13.11 9.77 -35.49
CA ILE A 119 -14.36 10.40 -35.01
C ILE A 119 -15.33 10.64 -36.17
N ARG A 120 -16.59 10.28 -35.96
CA ARG A 120 -17.67 10.47 -36.94
C ARG A 120 -18.21 11.89 -36.90
N LEU A 121 -18.22 12.53 -38.05
CA LEU A 121 -18.88 13.81 -38.28
C LEU A 121 -20.41 13.67 -38.23
N PRO A 122 -21.16 14.75 -37.95
CA PRO A 122 -22.62 14.70 -37.82
C PRO A 122 -23.33 14.07 -39.03
N SER A 123 -22.92 14.43 -40.25
CA SER A 123 -23.43 13.90 -41.52
C SER A 123 -23.16 12.42 -41.74
N GLN A 124 -22.21 11.83 -41.01
CA GLN A 124 -21.89 10.40 -41.06
C GLN A 124 -22.74 9.58 -40.08
N ARG A 125 -23.53 10.22 -39.21
CA ARG A 125 -24.31 9.57 -38.14
C ARG A 125 -25.74 9.18 -38.55
N SER A 126 -26.02 9.02 -39.86
CA SER A 126 -27.35 8.66 -40.34
C SER A 126 -27.80 7.27 -39.89
N ALA A 127 -29.01 7.23 -39.31
CA ALA A 127 -29.68 6.06 -38.74
C ALA A 127 -30.37 5.15 -39.78
N ALA A 128 -29.77 4.95 -40.96
CA ALA A 128 -30.29 4.04 -41.98
C ALA A 128 -29.22 3.00 -42.38
N PRO A 129 -29.53 1.69 -42.36
CA PRO A 129 -28.59 0.67 -42.80
C PRO A 129 -28.27 0.88 -44.29
N VAL A 130 -26.98 1.01 -44.61
CA VAL A 130 -26.51 1.13 -46.00
C VAL A 130 -26.70 -0.22 -46.69
N ILE A 131 -27.86 -0.41 -47.32
CA ILE A 131 -28.06 -1.44 -48.35
C ILE A 131 -27.76 -0.78 -49.70
N GLY A 132 -26.53 -0.95 -50.17
CA GLY A 132 -26.13 -0.62 -51.55
C GLY A 132 -25.53 0.77 -51.78
N PHE A 133 -24.58 0.84 -52.70
CA PHE A 133 -23.90 2.06 -53.16
C PHE A 133 -24.91 3.06 -53.76
N PRO A 134 -24.94 4.35 -53.34
CA PRO A 134 -25.86 5.31 -53.93
C PRO A 134 -25.27 5.95 -55.20
N THR A 135 -26.01 5.82 -56.30
CA THR A 135 -25.98 6.70 -57.49
C THR A 135 -26.54 8.09 -57.11
N PRO A 136 -26.07 9.20 -57.71
CA PRO A 136 -26.40 10.52 -57.20
C PRO A 136 -27.65 11.08 -57.87
N GLN A 137 -28.86 10.98 -57.26
CA GLN A 137 -29.97 11.91 -57.53
C GLN A 137 -30.99 12.05 -56.39
N ALA A 138 -31.45 13.32 -56.29
CA ALA A 138 -32.71 13.84 -55.77
C ALA A 138 -32.90 14.02 -54.25
N ILE A 139 -33.11 15.30 -53.92
CA ILE A 139 -33.59 15.87 -52.66
C ILE A 139 -34.98 15.30 -52.37
N ASP A 140 -35.20 14.81 -51.15
CA ASP A 140 -36.55 14.77 -50.59
C ASP A 140 -36.53 15.28 -49.15
N SER A 141 -37.41 16.25 -48.91
CA SER A 141 -37.54 17.04 -47.71
C SER A 141 -38.73 16.53 -46.92
N GLY A 142 -38.49 15.82 -45.82
CA GLY A 142 -39.57 15.36 -44.94
C GLY A 142 -39.17 14.28 -43.95
N ALA A 143 -38.42 14.64 -42.90
CA ALA A 143 -38.32 13.82 -41.69
C ALA A 143 -38.09 14.73 -40.48
N GLU A 144 -39.18 15.10 -39.79
CA GLU A 144 -39.14 15.61 -38.42
C GLU A 144 -38.69 14.49 -37.47
N GLY A 145 -37.40 14.16 -37.53
CA GLY A 145 -36.70 13.48 -36.45
C GLY A 145 -36.12 14.55 -35.55
N THR A 146 -36.33 14.43 -34.23
CA THR A 146 -35.70 15.28 -33.22
C THR A 146 -34.18 15.04 -33.27
N TYR A 147 -33.49 15.73 -34.18
CA TYR A 147 -32.03 15.68 -34.29
C TYR A 147 -31.45 16.26 -32.99
N GLN A 148 -30.99 15.40 -32.09
CA GLN A 148 -30.12 15.85 -31.00
C GLN A 148 -28.86 16.41 -31.64
N ALA A 149 -28.70 17.73 -31.58
CA ALA A 149 -27.49 18.38 -32.06
C ALA A 149 -26.27 17.73 -31.39
N PRO A 150 -25.27 17.27 -32.17
CA PRO A 150 -24.13 16.57 -31.60
C PRO A 150 -23.31 17.53 -30.73
N SER A 151 -22.86 17.05 -29.57
CA SER A 151 -22.07 17.86 -28.64
C SER A 151 -20.71 18.22 -29.25
N LEU A 152 -20.42 19.52 -29.40
CA LEU A 152 -19.11 20.00 -29.85
C LEU A 152 -17.99 19.52 -28.91
N ARG A 153 -18.31 19.25 -27.64
CA ARG A 153 -17.36 18.76 -26.63
C ARG A 153 -16.70 17.44 -27.03
N SER A 154 -17.41 16.53 -27.70
CA SER A 154 -16.82 15.26 -28.16
C SER A 154 -15.70 15.48 -29.19
N TYR A 155 -15.88 16.44 -30.10
CA TYR A 155 -14.88 16.80 -31.09
C TYR A 155 -13.70 17.52 -30.46
N ILE A 156 -13.96 18.46 -29.55
CA ILE A 156 -12.92 19.17 -28.79
C ILE A 156 -12.06 18.18 -28.00
N ARG A 157 -12.69 17.25 -27.26
CA ARG A 157 -12.00 16.17 -26.54
C ARG A 157 -11.09 15.36 -27.45
N ARG A 158 -11.59 14.96 -28.64
CA ARG A 158 -10.79 14.17 -29.58
C ARG A 158 -9.64 14.96 -30.20
N LEU A 159 -9.84 16.24 -30.51
CA LEU A 159 -8.78 17.11 -31.02
C LEU A 159 -7.67 17.29 -29.97
N ILE A 160 -8.02 17.55 -28.71
CA ILE A 160 -7.05 17.75 -27.61
C ILE A 160 -6.24 16.48 -27.35
N VAL A 161 -6.91 15.34 -27.15
CA VAL A 161 -6.24 14.08 -26.78
C VAL A 161 -5.29 13.56 -27.88
N THR A 162 -5.59 13.88 -29.14
CA THR A 162 -4.74 13.53 -30.30
C THR A 162 -3.75 14.64 -30.70
N GLY A 163 -3.77 15.79 -30.02
CA GLY A 163 -2.85 16.92 -30.25
C GLY A 163 -3.10 17.71 -31.54
N TYR A 164 -4.36 17.84 -31.95
CA TYR A 164 -4.83 18.59 -33.14
C TYR A 164 -5.72 19.79 -32.78
N ASP A 165 -5.60 20.34 -31.57
CA ASP A 165 -6.34 21.50 -31.07
C ASP A 165 -5.70 22.85 -31.45
N THR A 166 -5.05 22.94 -32.62
CA THR A 166 -4.40 24.20 -33.06
C THR A 166 -5.42 25.26 -33.49
N PRO A 167 -5.10 26.56 -33.39
CA PRO A 167 -6.01 27.64 -33.81
C PRO A 167 -6.58 27.47 -35.22
N SER A 168 -5.76 27.04 -36.18
CA SER A 168 -6.19 26.81 -37.57
C SER A 168 -7.16 25.63 -37.69
N VAL A 169 -6.98 24.56 -36.91
CA VAL A 169 -7.90 23.41 -36.91
C VAL A 169 -9.20 23.78 -36.21
N LEU A 170 -9.15 24.47 -35.06
CA LEU A 170 -10.34 24.94 -34.36
C LEU A 170 -11.17 25.91 -35.21
N GLN A 171 -10.52 26.80 -35.96
CA GLN A 171 -11.19 27.67 -36.93
C GLN A 171 -11.82 26.88 -38.08
N ALA A 172 -11.15 25.84 -38.59
CA ALA A 172 -11.70 24.99 -39.65
C ALA A 172 -12.93 24.19 -39.18
N PHE A 173 -12.96 23.74 -37.93
CA PHE A 173 -14.12 23.03 -37.35
C PHE A 173 -15.25 24.00 -36.99
N PHE A 174 -14.95 25.11 -36.31
CA PHE A 174 -15.95 25.91 -35.59
C PHE A 174 -16.11 27.34 -36.11
N GLY A 175 -15.37 27.74 -37.14
CA GLY A 175 -15.49 29.05 -37.78
C GLY A 175 -14.73 30.16 -37.06
N ASN A 176 -14.90 31.39 -37.53
CA ASN A 176 -14.13 32.55 -37.05
C ASN A 176 -14.43 32.96 -35.61
N ASP A 177 -15.58 32.57 -35.07
CA ASP A 177 -16.00 32.88 -33.69
C ASP A 177 -15.52 31.83 -32.68
N TRP A 178 -14.68 30.86 -33.08
CA TRP A 178 -14.32 29.72 -32.23
C TRP A 178 -13.69 30.13 -30.90
N GLN A 179 -12.88 31.19 -30.86
CA GLN A 179 -12.24 31.67 -29.64
C GLN A 179 -13.27 32.10 -28.60
N ALA A 180 -14.31 32.83 -29.02
CA ALA A 180 -15.36 33.30 -28.14
C ALA A 180 -16.44 32.23 -27.86
N GLY A 181 -16.65 31.29 -28.79
CA GLY A 181 -17.67 30.25 -28.65
C GLY A 181 -17.18 28.97 -27.97
N VAL A 182 -16.14 28.30 -28.49
CA VAL A 182 -15.64 27.04 -27.94
C VAL A 182 -14.31 27.16 -27.20
N GLY A 183 -13.68 28.35 -27.20
CA GLY A 183 -12.37 28.58 -26.60
C GLY A 183 -12.30 28.23 -25.12
N CYS A 184 -13.31 28.61 -24.31
CA CYS A 184 -13.37 28.26 -22.89
C CYS A 184 -13.49 26.73 -22.68
N ILE A 185 -14.27 26.04 -23.51
CA ILE A 185 -14.41 24.58 -23.49
C ILE A 185 -13.07 23.92 -23.82
N CYS A 186 -12.35 24.45 -24.83
CA CYS A 186 -11.04 23.95 -25.22
C CYS A 186 -10.03 24.08 -24.06
N LYS A 187 -9.89 25.27 -23.48
CA LYS A 187 -9.00 25.51 -22.33
C LYS A 187 -9.30 24.60 -21.14
N GLN A 188 -10.58 24.50 -20.78
CA GLN A 188 -11.01 23.64 -19.67
C GLN A 188 -10.71 22.16 -19.95
N GLU A 189 -10.92 21.69 -21.17
CA GLU A 189 -10.66 20.30 -21.55
C GLU A 189 -9.15 20.00 -21.64
N ARG A 190 -8.30 20.97 -22.03
CA ARG A 190 -6.83 20.85 -21.97
C ARG A 190 -6.36 20.63 -20.53
N VAL A 191 -6.92 21.34 -19.56
CA VAL A 191 -6.67 21.13 -18.12
C VAL A 191 -7.14 19.74 -17.67
N ASN A 192 -8.34 19.32 -18.09
CA ASN A 192 -8.88 17.99 -17.75
C ASN A 192 -7.99 16.86 -18.31
N TYR A 193 -7.44 17.04 -19.51
CA TYR A 193 -6.54 16.07 -20.13
C TYR A 193 -5.23 15.93 -19.34
N LEU A 194 -4.62 17.05 -18.96
CA LEU A 194 -3.43 17.07 -18.09
C LEU A 194 -3.70 16.37 -16.75
N PHE A 195 -4.85 16.65 -16.14
CA PHE A 195 -5.26 16.00 -14.89
C PHE A 195 -5.37 14.48 -15.05
N THR A 196 -6.07 14.02 -16.09
CA THR A 196 -6.31 12.58 -16.33
C THR A 196 -5.00 11.84 -16.64
N ALA A 197 -4.14 12.45 -17.47
CA ALA A 197 -2.84 11.88 -17.86
C ALA A 197 -1.91 11.73 -16.65
N LYS A 198 -1.90 12.71 -15.74
CA LYS A 198 -1.06 12.70 -14.54
C LYS A 198 -1.59 11.71 -13.48
N SER A 199 -2.91 11.56 -13.32
CA SER A 199 -3.52 10.78 -12.22
C SER A 199 -3.66 9.30 -12.54
N GLY A 200 -4.21 8.96 -13.69
CA GLY A 200 -4.50 7.58 -14.08
C GLY A 200 -3.45 6.94 -14.99
N GLY A 201 -2.45 7.71 -15.44
CA GLY A 201 -1.51 7.30 -16.48
C GLY A 201 -2.16 7.18 -17.86
N TRP A 202 -1.34 6.84 -18.87
CA TRP A 202 -1.77 6.83 -20.28
C TRP A 202 -2.90 5.84 -20.59
N THR A 203 -2.92 4.66 -19.94
CA THR A 203 -3.95 3.63 -20.19
C THR A 203 -5.33 4.10 -19.75
N SER A 204 -5.47 4.59 -18.51
CA SER A 204 -6.74 5.13 -17.98
C SER A 204 -7.18 6.37 -18.75
N THR A 205 -6.22 7.20 -19.16
CA THR A 205 -6.49 8.37 -20.02
C THR A 205 -7.09 7.95 -21.34
N LYS A 206 -6.54 6.92 -22.00
CA LYS A 206 -7.12 6.41 -23.24
C LYS A 206 -8.58 5.99 -23.04
N ALA A 207 -8.84 5.21 -21.99
CA ALA A 207 -10.19 4.74 -21.67
C ALA A 207 -11.18 5.91 -21.42
N ALA A 208 -10.76 6.98 -20.75
CA ALA A 208 -11.60 8.16 -20.48
C ALA A 208 -11.94 9.02 -21.72
N TYR A 209 -11.18 8.85 -22.81
CA TYR A 209 -11.38 9.57 -24.08
C TYR A 209 -11.90 8.68 -25.22
N ASP A 210 -11.98 7.37 -25.01
CA ASP A 210 -12.61 6.44 -25.94
C ASP A 210 -14.13 6.71 -26.01
N MET A 211 -14.68 6.72 -27.23
CA MET A 211 -16.13 6.80 -27.46
C MET A 211 -16.59 5.43 -27.98
N LEU A 212 -17.23 4.67 -27.11
CA LEU A 212 -17.70 3.33 -27.43
C LEU A 212 -18.96 3.37 -28.30
N PRO A 213 -19.19 2.35 -29.16
CA PRO A 213 -18.38 1.12 -29.28
C PRO A 213 -17.18 1.22 -30.24
N ASP A 214 -17.17 2.12 -31.22
CA ASP A 214 -16.29 2.06 -32.38
C ASP A 214 -15.42 3.31 -32.63
N GLU A 215 -15.70 4.42 -31.94
CA GLU A 215 -14.90 5.65 -32.02
C GLU A 215 -13.81 5.65 -30.93
N GLN A 216 -12.98 4.61 -30.87
CA GLN A 216 -11.82 4.57 -29.96
C GLN A 216 -10.77 5.61 -30.35
N THR A 217 -10.13 6.23 -29.36
CA THR A 217 -9.01 7.16 -29.56
C THR A 217 -7.81 6.40 -30.13
N PRO A 218 -7.34 6.73 -31.35
CA PRO A 218 -6.35 5.90 -32.05
C PRO A 218 -4.94 6.00 -31.43
N PHE A 219 -4.60 7.14 -30.84
CA PHE A 219 -3.36 7.38 -30.12
C PHE A 219 -3.51 8.58 -29.20
N LEU A 220 -2.67 8.66 -28.17
CA LEU A 220 -2.57 9.81 -27.27
C LEU A 220 -1.34 10.65 -27.62
N ARG A 221 -1.41 11.97 -27.45
CA ARG A 221 -0.23 12.84 -27.55
C ARG A 221 -0.08 13.71 -26.30
N PRO A 222 1.15 13.95 -25.81
CA PRO A 222 1.39 15.00 -24.83
C PRO A 222 0.84 16.34 -25.33
N LEU A 223 0.26 17.12 -24.41
CA LEU A 223 -0.33 18.41 -24.74
C LEU A 223 0.75 19.35 -25.29
N ARG A 224 0.51 19.94 -26.45
CA ARG A 224 1.43 20.90 -27.08
C ARG A 224 1.19 22.29 -26.51
N GLU A 225 2.27 23.04 -26.31
CA GLU A 225 2.24 24.45 -25.93
C GLU A 225 1.36 24.70 -24.68
N ALA A 226 1.44 23.81 -23.69
CA ALA A 226 0.75 24.01 -22.41
C ALA A 226 1.29 25.29 -21.75
N THR A 227 0.42 26.25 -21.49
CA THR A 227 0.81 27.49 -20.82
C THR A 227 1.12 27.20 -19.35
N GLU A 228 2.00 28.01 -18.73
CA GLU A 228 2.30 27.87 -17.29
C GLU A 228 1.03 27.96 -16.44
N GLU A 229 0.06 28.77 -16.85
CA GLU A 229 -1.23 28.89 -16.18
C GLU A 229 -2.09 27.61 -16.29
N GLU A 230 -2.11 26.95 -17.45
CA GLU A 230 -2.79 25.65 -17.61
C GLU A 230 -2.14 24.56 -16.73
N LEU A 231 -0.81 24.56 -16.64
CA LEU A 231 -0.06 23.64 -15.77
C LEU A 231 -0.33 23.93 -14.30
N ARG A 232 -0.30 25.21 -13.89
CA ARG A 232 -0.56 25.66 -12.52
C ARG A 232 -1.99 25.32 -12.09
N ILE A 233 -2.99 25.55 -12.94
CA ILE A 233 -4.39 25.20 -12.65
C ILE A 233 -4.55 23.68 -12.56
N ALA A 234 -3.97 22.91 -13.49
CA ALA A 234 -4.01 21.45 -13.43
C ALA A 234 -3.33 20.92 -12.14
N GLU A 235 -2.23 21.53 -11.72
CA GLU A 235 -1.51 21.20 -10.48
C GLU A 235 -2.27 21.62 -9.22
N SER A 236 -2.98 22.75 -9.24
CA SER A 236 -3.84 23.18 -8.12
C SER A 236 -5.03 22.22 -7.92
N ARG A 237 -5.66 21.76 -9.00
CA ARG A 237 -6.74 20.76 -8.95
C ARG A 237 -6.22 19.39 -8.51
N TRP A 238 -5.01 19.03 -8.92
CA TRP A 238 -4.30 17.87 -8.38
C TRP A 238 -4.10 17.97 -6.86
N ARG A 239 -3.66 19.13 -6.36
CA ARG A 239 -3.43 19.37 -4.92
C ARG A 239 -4.72 19.34 -4.10
N ALA A 240 -5.88 19.62 -4.71
CA ALA A 240 -7.17 19.58 -4.05
C ALA A 240 -7.75 18.15 -3.89
N ASP A 241 -7.45 17.22 -4.81
CA ASP A 241 -7.98 15.84 -4.79
C ASP A 241 -7.03 14.80 -4.18
N ALA A 242 -5.73 15.10 -4.02
CA ALA A 242 -4.90 14.36 -3.08
C ALA A 242 -5.27 14.83 -1.67
N PRO A 243 -5.55 13.94 -0.68
CA PRO A 243 -5.75 14.41 0.69
C PRO A 243 -4.49 15.14 1.15
N THR A 244 -4.57 16.47 1.13
CA THR A 244 -3.49 17.40 1.49
C THR A 244 -3.28 17.42 3.00
N SER A 245 -4.31 17.01 3.75
CA SER A 245 -4.24 16.76 5.17
C SER A 245 -3.97 15.27 5.46
N PRO A 246 -3.22 14.96 6.52
CA PRO A 246 -3.04 13.59 6.95
C PRO A 246 -4.39 12.92 7.21
N TRP A 247 -4.50 11.64 6.85
CA TRP A 247 -5.65 10.82 7.20
C TRP A 247 -5.22 9.66 8.10
N LEU A 248 -6.20 9.11 8.80
CA LEU A 248 -6.04 7.95 9.66
C LEU A 248 -7.19 6.96 9.39
N ALA A 249 -6.85 5.69 9.24
CA ALA A 249 -7.78 4.57 9.14
C ALA A 249 -7.49 3.58 10.25
N ALA A 250 -8.52 2.96 10.83
CA ALA A 250 -8.34 1.97 11.87
C ALA A 250 -9.34 0.82 11.74
N TYR A 251 -8.86 -0.39 12.00
CA TYR A 251 -9.69 -1.57 12.25
C TYR A 251 -9.74 -1.79 13.76
N VAL A 252 -10.96 -1.93 14.31
CA VAL A 252 -11.18 -2.06 15.76
C VAL A 252 -12.08 -3.27 16.02
N ASP A 253 -11.55 -4.24 16.76
CA ASP A 253 -12.28 -5.37 17.32
C ASP A 253 -11.84 -5.60 18.78
N LEU A 254 -12.59 -5.03 19.72
CA LEU A 254 -12.28 -5.18 21.15
C LEU A 254 -12.46 -6.63 21.64
N PHE A 255 -13.27 -7.44 20.95
CA PHE A 255 -13.57 -8.82 21.30
C PHE A 255 -12.44 -9.79 20.93
N ALA A 256 -11.47 -9.36 20.14
CA ALA A 256 -10.21 -10.08 19.91
C ALA A 256 -9.44 -10.36 21.23
N GLY A 257 -9.76 -9.65 22.31
CA GLY A 257 -9.36 -9.97 23.67
C GLY A 257 -7.84 -9.89 23.90
N ARG A 258 -7.16 -11.03 23.92
CA ARG A 258 -5.69 -11.10 24.08
C ARG A 258 -4.93 -10.93 22.76
N GLU A 259 -5.62 -11.01 21.63
CA GLU A 259 -5.07 -10.75 20.31
C GLU A 259 -5.16 -9.24 19.99
N THR A 260 -4.55 -8.82 18.88
CA THR A 260 -4.57 -7.40 18.46
C THR A 260 -6.02 -6.90 18.35
N GLN A 261 -6.38 -5.90 19.17
CA GLN A 261 -7.73 -5.32 19.19
C GLN A 261 -7.87 -4.14 18.22
N ILE A 262 -6.78 -3.40 18.00
CA ILE A 262 -6.79 -2.22 17.12
C ILE A 262 -5.57 -2.29 16.19
N VAL A 263 -5.80 -2.03 14.91
CA VAL A 263 -4.76 -1.74 13.92
C VAL A 263 -5.01 -0.36 13.35
N ILE A 264 -3.98 0.48 13.32
CA ILE A 264 -4.06 1.88 12.87
C ILE A 264 -3.11 2.07 11.69
N TYR A 265 -3.57 2.79 10.68
CA TYR A 265 -2.79 3.24 9.54
C TYR A 265 -2.94 4.75 9.37
N SER A 266 -1.84 5.43 9.04
CA SER A 266 -1.85 6.84 8.66
C SER A 266 -1.15 7.08 7.34
N SER A 267 -1.63 8.08 6.58
CA SER A 267 -0.94 8.54 5.37
C SER A 267 0.49 9.01 5.62
N LEU A 268 0.80 9.47 6.84
CA LEU A 268 2.15 9.93 7.19
C LEU A 268 3.17 8.80 7.25
N GLU A 269 2.75 7.54 7.40
CA GLU A 269 3.66 6.39 7.41
C GLU A 269 4.41 6.23 6.08
N ALA A 270 3.83 6.71 4.97
CA ALA A 270 4.48 6.69 3.65
C ALA A 270 5.74 7.59 3.58
N GLN A 271 5.86 8.55 4.48
CA GLN A 271 7.01 9.46 4.58
C GLN A 271 7.90 9.13 5.79
N ALA A 272 7.75 7.95 6.38
CA ALA A 272 8.56 7.54 7.53
C ALA A 272 10.02 7.25 7.17
N THR A 273 10.91 7.36 8.15
CA THR A 273 12.28 6.87 8.01
C THR A 273 12.33 5.34 8.03
N SER A 274 13.17 4.76 7.19
CA SER A 274 13.58 3.37 7.35
C SER A 274 14.57 3.26 8.52
N PRO A 275 14.52 2.19 9.31
CA PRO A 275 15.41 2.00 10.45
C PRO A 275 16.84 1.71 9.97
N VAL A 276 17.81 2.41 10.57
CA VAL A 276 19.25 2.24 10.27
C VAL A 276 19.94 1.61 11.49
N SER A 277 21.02 0.85 11.27
CA SER A 277 21.77 0.24 12.38
C SER A 277 22.37 1.30 13.30
N GLY A 278 22.31 1.10 14.62
CA GLY A 278 22.85 2.04 15.62
C GLY A 278 21.76 2.88 16.29
N ASP A 279 22.07 4.14 16.62
CA ASP A 279 21.18 5.03 17.39
C ASP A 279 19.93 5.48 16.59
N GLU A 280 19.92 5.34 15.25
CA GLU A 280 18.80 5.69 14.36
C GLU A 280 17.87 4.50 14.04
N PHE A 281 17.73 3.56 14.97
CA PHE A 281 16.96 2.34 14.73
C PHE A 281 15.44 2.56 14.70
N VAL A 282 14.92 3.62 15.33
CA VAL A 282 13.48 3.86 15.43
C VAL A 282 12.98 4.70 14.25
N SER A 283 11.97 4.20 13.53
CA SER A 283 11.29 4.92 12.47
C SER A 283 10.50 6.12 13.01
N ILE A 284 10.73 7.29 12.43
CA ILE A 284 10.03 8.56 12.72
C ILE A 284 9.24 9.03 11.51
N LEU A 285 8.15 9.77 11.73
CA LEU A 285 7.36 10.37 10.66
C LEU A 285 8.01 11.67 10.20
N ARG A 286 8.29 11.82 8.89
CA ARG A 286 8.78 13.09 8.32
C ARG A 286 7.59 13.88 7.79
N ALA A 287 7.09 14.82 8.59
CA ALA A 287 6.01 15.71 8.19
C ALA A 287 6.17 17.09 8.83
N SER A 288 5.43 18.08 8.33
CA SER A 288 5.38 19.40 8.98
C SER A 288 4.79 19.28 10.40
N ARG A 289 5.14 20.25 11.26
CA ARG A 289 4.60 20.31 12.62
C ARG A 289 3.06 20.27 12.63
N ASP A 290 2.42 21.04 11.76
CA ASP A 290 0.97 21.11 11.67
C ASP A 290 0.35 19.75 11.29
N ALA A 291 0.97 19.02 10.36
CA ALA A 291 0.53 17.68 9.99
C ALA A 291 0.68 16.68 11.15
N LEU A 292 1.78 16.74 11.89
CA LEU A 292 1.99 15.90 13.08
C LEU A 292 0.98 16.22 14.19
N GLU A 293 0.69 17.50 14.43
CA GLU A 293 -0.33 17.95 15.39
C GLU A 293 -1.74 17.52 14.97
N GLN A 294 -2.06 17.59 13.68
CA GLN A 294 -3.32 17.11 13.14
C GLN A 294 -3.47 15.59 13.29
N THR A 295 -2.44 14.80 12.95
CA THR A 295 -2.46 13.34 13.16
C THR A 295 -2.55 12.96 14.63
N ARG A 296 -1.89 13.72 15.52
CA ARG A 296 -2.04 13.57 16.97
C ARG A 296 -3.49 13.79 17.39
N ALA A 297 -4.14 14.86 16.92
CA ALA A 297 -5.55 15.12 17.20
C ALA A 297 -6.47 13.99 16.67
N GLN A 298 -6.19 13.45 15.48
CA GLN A 298 -6.92 12.31 14.91
C GLN A 298 -6.76 11.03 15.75
N LEU A 299 -5.55 10.73 16.22
CA LEU A 299 -5.28 9.60 17.12
C LEU A 299 -6.10 9.71 18.40
N LEU A 300 -6.08 10.88 19.05
CA LEU A 300 -6.86 11.12 20.27
C LEU A 300 -8.37 11.04 20.03
N ALA A 301 -8.85 11.60 18.91
CA ALA A 301 -10.25 11.51 18.52
C ALA A 301 -10.69 10.06 18.28
N LEU A 302 -9.84 9.23 17.65
CA LEU A 302 -10.09 7.80 17.49
C LEU A 302 -10.17 7.10 18.84
N LEU A 303 -9.19 7.30 19.73
CA LEU A 303 -9.20 6.67 21.06
C LEU A 303 -10.43 7.09 21.87
N SER A 304 -10.81 8.37 21.81
CA SER A 304 -12.03 8.89 22.39
C SER A 304 -13.28 8.23 21.81
N HIS A 305 -13.33 8.04 20.49
CA HIS A 305 -14.44 7.39 19.81
C HIS A 305 -14.57 5.92 20.24
N VAL A 306 -13.47 5.16 20.23
CA VAL A 306 -13.45 3.75 20.69
C VAL A 306 -13.93 3.65 22.14
N LYS A 307 -13.42 4.50 23.03
CA LYS A 307 -13.84 4.56 24.43
C LYS A 307 -15.33 4.88 24.59
N THR A 308 -15.85 5.85 23.84
CA THR A 308 -17.21 6.35 24.03
C THR A 308 -18.25 5.43 23.40
N HIS A 309 -17.94 4.84 22.25
CA HIS A 309 -18.94 4.16 21.42
C HIS A 309 -18.76 2.65 21.33
N LEU A 310 -17.55 2.11 21.53
CA LEU A 310 -17.28 0.67 21.36
C LEU A 310 -16.97 -0.04 22.69
N LEU A 311 -16.26 0.64 23.60
CA LEU A 311 -15.88 0.08 24.89
C LEU A 311 -17.07 -0.31 25.80
N PRO A 312 -18.19 0.44 25.89
CA PRO A 312 -19.30 0.09 26.79
C PRO A 312 -19.91 -1.29 26.50
N ASP A 313 -20.10 -1.63 25.23
CA ASP A 313 -20.64 -2.92 24.79
C ASP A 313 -19.69 -4.06 25.13
N TYR A 314 -18.39 -3.87 24.87
CA TYR A 314 -17.36 -4.83 25.25
C TYR A 314 -17.31 -5.06 26.77
N VAL A 315 -17.28 -3.98 27.57
CA VAL A 315 -17.25 -4.07 29.05
C VAL A 315 -18.50 -4.77 29.59
N SER A 316 -19.66 -4.52 29.00
CA SER A 316 -20.91 -5.20 29.38
C SER A 316 -20.87 -6.71 29.07
N SER A 317 -20.24 -7.09 27.95
CA SER A 317 -20.09 -8.50 27.55
C SER A 317 -19.19 -9.29 28.51
N ILE A 318 -18.11 -8.70 29.01
CA ILE A 318 -17.22 -9.39 29.96
C ILE A 318 -17.84 -9.48 31.36
N GLN A 319 -18.58 -8.45 31.80
CA GLN A 319 -19.27 -8.45 33.10
C GLN A 319 -20.42 -9.46 33.15
N SER A 320 -21.15 -9.63 32.04
CA SER A 320 -22.19 -10.67 31.93
C SER A 320 -21.60 -12.08 31.90
N THR A 321 -20.42 -12.27 31.31
CA THR A 321 -19.74 -13.57 31.22
C THR A 321 -19.18 -14.07 32.55
N GLU A 322 -18.83 -13.19 33.50
CA GLU A 322 -18.45 -13.61 34.87
C GLU A 322 -19.58 -14.35 35.63
N SER A 323 -20.83 -14.25 35.15
CA SER A 323 -22.01 -14.88 35.77
C SER A 323 -22.48 -16.20 35.12
N SER A 324 -21.81 -16.69 34.07
CA SER A 324 -22.18 -17.96 33.39
C SER A 324 -20.97 -18.73 32.87
N PRO A 325 -20.86 -20.06 33.11
CA PRO A 325 -19.75 -20.87 32.62
C PRO A 325 -19.97 -21.22 31.13
N ILE A 326 -19.22 -20.59 30.22
CA ILE A 326 -19.18 -20.92 28.78
C ILE A 326 -17.76 -21.41 28.41
N PRO A 327 -17.58 -22.38 27.48
CA PRO A 327 -16.37 -23.20 27.35
C PRO A 327 -15.12 -22.52 26.77
N ASN A 328 -15.21 -21.26 26.32
CA ASN A 328 -14.16 -20.62 25.52
C ASN A 328 -13.37 -19.53 26.27
N ASN A 329 -13.38 -19.57 27.60
CA ASN A 329 -12.53 -18.67 28.37
C ASN A 329 -11.07 -19.14 28.24
N PRO A 330 -10.18 -18.40 27.53
CA PRO A 330 -8.80 -18.86 27.35
C PRO A 330 -8.08 -19.02 28.69
N GLY A 331 -8.56 -18.44 29.80
CA GLY A 331 -8.02 -18.65 31.14
C GLY A 331 -8.25 -20.04 31.77
N GLN A 332 -9.16 -20.87 31.22
CA GLN A 332 -9.39 -22.25 31.70
C GLN A 332 -8.64 -23.32 30.90
N ASP A 333 -8.07 -22.97 29.75
CA ASP A 333 -7.31 -23.89 28.91
C ASP A 333 -5.94 -24.20 29.51
N PRO A 334 -5.56 -25.47 29.77
CA PRO A 334 -4.26 -25.80 30.35
C PRO A 334 -3.06 -25.28 29.52
N ALA A 335 -3.22 -25.10 28.20
CA ALA A 335 -2.16 -24.53 27.35
C ALA A 335 -1.94 -23.03 27.56
N SER A 336 -2.89 -22.29 28.17
CA SER A 336 -2.77 -20.84 28.43
C SER A 336 -2.09 -20.50 29.76
N LYS A 337 -1.70 -21.52 30.54
CA LYS A 337 -1.12 -21.37 31.88
C LYS A 337 0.40 -21.54 31.90
N HIS A 338 1.06 -21.77 30.77
CA HIS A 338 2.51 -21.85 30.74
C HIS A 338 3.13 -20.46 31.01
N SER A 339 4.14 -20.43 31.87
CA SER A 339 4.85 -19.21 32.27
C SER A 339 5.52 -18.57 31.03
N GLY A 340 5.09 -17.38 30.63
CA GLY A 340 5.71 -16.64 29.51
C GLY A 340 4.75 -15.96 28.53
N LEU A 341 3.44 -16.21 28.64
CA LEU A 341 2.45 -15.52 27.80
C LEU A 341 2.30 -14.04 28.15
N ILE A 342 2.14 -13.21 27.13
CA ILE A 342 1.86 -11.78 27.28
C ILE A 342 0.55 -11.60 28.06
N PRO A 343 0.52 -10.74 29.12
CA PRO A 343 -0.68 -10.52 29.92
C PRO A 343 -1.81 -9.89 29.11
N ALA A 344 -3.07 -10.17 29.48
CA ALA A 344 -4.22 -9.52 28.86
C ALA A 344 -4.17 -7.98 29.07
N PRO A 345 -4.70 -7.18 28.12
CA PRO A 345 -4.92 -5.76 28.40
C PRO A 345 -5.96 -5.61 29.54
N PRO A 346 -5.82 -4.59 30.42
CA PRO A 346 -6.89 -4.23 31.34
C PRO A 346 -8.22 -4.00 30.60
N PRO A 347 -9.39 -4.28 31.21
CA PRO A 347 -10.68 -4.20 30.53
C PRO A 347 -11.04 -2.86 29.87
N LYS A 348 -10.44 -1.76 30.36
CA LYS A 348 -10.66 -0.39 29.83
C LYS A 348 -9.53 0.10 28.92
N ALA A 349 -8.52 -0.73 28.71
CA ALA A 349 -7.37 -0.42 27.87
C ALA A 349 -7.48 -1.18 26.54
N PHE A 350 -6.79 -0.67 25.53
CA PHE A 350 -6.81 -1.18 24.17
C PHE A 350 -5.44 -1.71 23.77
N LEU A 351 -5.38 -2.95 23.29
CA LEU A 351 -4.19 -3.51 22.66
C LEU A 351 -4.13 -3.11 21.18
N ILE A 352 -3.28 -2.11 20.89
CA ILE A 352 -2.99 -1.67 19.54
C ILE A 352 -1.80 -2.46 19.03
N GLY A 353 -1.95 -3.15 17.90
CA GLY A 353 -0.90 -3.93 17.27
C GLY A 353 -0.40 -3.31 15.97
N ASN A 354 0.82 -3.69 15.56
CA ASN A 354 1.47 -3.14 14.37
C ASN A 354 1.59 -1.60 14.35
N LEU A 355 1.52 -0.92 15.51
CA LEU A 355 1.50 0.54 15.54
C LEU A 355 2.86 1.09 15.13
N HIS A 356 2.90 1.92 14.09
CA HIS A 356 4.12 2.58 13.65
C HIS A 356 4.77 3.34 14.83
N THR A 357 6.08 3.20 15.05
CA THR A 357 6.77 3.82 16.20
C THR A 357 6.61 5.34 16.22
N GLY A 358 6.67 5.99 15.05
CA GLY A 358 6.38 7.42 14.93
C GLY A 358 4.94 7.83 15.23
N LEU A 359 3.93 6.96 15.05
CA LEU A 359 2.57 7.23 15.53
C LEU A 359 2.48 7.07 17.05
N PHE A 360 3.15 6.08 17.62
CA PHE A 360 3.27 5.94 19.07
C PHE A 360 3.95 7.16 19.69
N SER A 361 5.01 7.69 19.07
CA SER A 361 5.67 8.93 19.50
C SER A 361 4.72 10.12 19.60
N LEU A 362 3.71 10.22 18.72
CA LEU A 362 2.69 11.28 18.80
C LEU A 362 1.75 11.15 20.00
N LEU A 363 1.69 9.98 20.64
CA LEU A 363 0.96 9.78 21.89
C LEU A 363 1.76 10.23 23.12
N ASN A 364 3.05 10.54 22.95
CA ASN A 364 3.91 11.08 24.01
C ASN A 364 4.07 12.61 23.87
N ALA A 365 4.22 13.31 24.99
CA ALA A 365 4.47 14.74 25.05
C ALA A 365 5.86 15.10 24.48
N SER A 366 6.86 14.25 24.73
CA SER A 366 8.21 14.38 24.21
C SER A 366 8.31 14.22 22.68
N GLY A 367 7.35 13.53 22.05
CA GLY A 367 7.48 13.10 20.66
C GLY A 367 8.51 11.97 20.47
N ASP A 368 8.98 11.35 21.54
CA ASP A 368 9.95 10.25 21.52
C ASP A 368 9.25 8.89 21.71
N TYR A 369 9.86 7.86 21.14
CA TYR A 369 9.48 6.46 21.31
C TYR A 369 10.13 5.84 22.54
N ILE A 370 11.40 6.14 22.80
CA ILE A 370 12.22 5.41 23.78
C ILE A 370 11.72 5.69 25.19
N HIS A 371 11.48 6.97 25.50
CA HIS A 371 10.97 7.40 26.78
C HIS A 371 9.49 7.78 26.66
N SER A 372 8.61 6.86 27.08
CA SER A 372 7.18 7.15 27.13
C SER A 372 6.88 8.19 28.21
N ASP A 373 6.34 9.31 27.77
CA ASP A 373 5.76 10.38 28.58
C ASP A 373 4.38 10.69 27.98
N PRO A 374 3.34 9.92 28.33
CA PRO A 374 2.05 9.98 27.66
C PRO A 374 1.39 11.35 27.77
N LEU A 375 0.64 11.74 26.74
CA LEU A 375 -0.16 12.95 26.77
C LEU A 375 -1.15 12.98 27.96
N PRO A 376 -1.54 14.17 28.46
CA PRO A 376 -2.55 14.28 29.50
C PRO A 376 -3.83 13.50 29.16
N GLY A 377 -4.30 12.70 30.13
CA GLY A 377 -5.47 11.85 29.94
C GLY A 377 -5.20 10.52 29.21
N LEU A 378 -3.97 10.26 28.77
CA LEU A 378 -3.55 8.96 28.25
C LEU A 378 -2.69 8.22 29.27
N ARG A 379 -2.88 6.91 29.38
CA ARG A 379 -2.03 6.01 30.15
C ARG A 379 -1.49 4.92 29.24
N VAL A 380 -0.17 4.80 29.15
CA VAL A 380 0.50 3.69 28.47
C VAL A 380 0.83 2.63 29.52
N HIS A 381 0.16 1.47 29.45
CA HIS A 381 0.36 0.36 30.39
C HIS A 381 1.61 -0.46 30.05
N ARG A 382 1.85 -0.66 28.75
CA ARG A 382 3.03 -1.35 28.22
C ARG A 382 3.18 -1.06 26.72
N TYR A 383 4.41 -1.14 26.23
CA TYR A 383 4.75 -1.14 24.82
C TYR A 383 6.05 -1.92 24.64
N ASP A 384 6.39 -2.30 23.41
CA ASP A 384 7.59 -3.09 23.14
C ASP A 384 8.82 -2.18 23.08
N ASN A 385 9.85 -2.46 23.86
CA ASN A 385 11.12 -1.76 23.73
C ASN A 385 12.26 -2.78 23.97
N PRO A 386 13.06 -3.13 22.96
CA PRO A 386 13.16 -2.50 21.63
C PRO A 386 11.96 -2.82 20.69
N PRO A 387 11.75 -2.01 19.62
CA PRO A 387 10.62 -2.18 18.71
C PRO A 387 10.77 -3.42 17.80
N TYR A 388 9.70 -3.72 17.06
CA TYR A 388 9.74 -4.69 15.97
C TYR A 388 10.18 -4.01 14.66
N VAL A 389 10.94 -4.74 13.85
CA VAL A 389 11.25 -4.39 12.45
C VAL A 389 10.22 -5.05 11.55
N LYS A 390 9.60 -4.25 10.68
CA LYS A 390 8.69 -4.75 9.64
C LYS A 390 9.49 -5.07 8.37
N TYR A 391 9.46 -6.33 7.97
CA TYR A 391 9.97 -6.81 6.69
C TYR A 391 8.82 -6.95 5.70
N LEU A 392 9.04 -6.54 4.45
CA LEU A 392 8.07 -6.57 3.36
C LEU A 392 8.54 -7.55 2.29
N PHE A 393 7.59 -8.27 1.70
CA PHE A 393 7.86 -9.29 0.68
C PHE A 393 6.89 -9.13 -0.48
N ARG A 394 7.41 -9.17 -1.71
CA ARG A 394 6.61 -9.04 -2.94
C ARG A 394 6.23 -10.40 -3.50
N GLY A 395 4.98 -10.57 -3.92
CA GLY A 395 4.46 -11.84 -4.42
C GLY A 395 5.23 -12.41 -5.61
N ARG A 396 5.72 -11.54 -6.51
CA ARG A 396 6.54 -11.94 -7.67
C ARG A 396 7.85 -12.66 -7.30
N ASP A 397 8.38 -12.44 -6.11
CA ASP A 397 9.62 -13.07 -5.67
C ASP A 397 9.39 -14.52 -5.18
N PHE A 398 8.13 -14.88 -4.95
CA PHE A 398 7.72 -16.20 -4.43
C PHE A 398 6.96 -17.02 -5.48
N ILE A 399 6.29 -16.36 -6.42
CA ILE A 399 5.48 -16.98 -7.48
C ILE A 399 6.19 -16.75 -8.81
N MET A 400 7.02 -17.71 -9.23
CA MET A 400 7.68 -17.65 -10.53
C MET A 400 6.66 -17.73 -11.67
N HIS A 401 6.74 -16.80 -12.64
CA HIS A 401 6.07 -16.91 -13.93
C HIS A 401 6.82 -17.93 -14.82
N ASN A 402 6.54 -19.23 -14.65
CA ASN A 402 6.74 -20.17 -15.75
C ASN A 402 5.39 -20.37 -16.43
N SER A 403 5.19 -19.69 -17.55
CA SER A 403 3.99 -19.79 -18.39
C SER A 403 3.78 -21.17 -19.03
N ASP A 404 4.68 -22.14 -18.84
CA ASP A 404 4.63 -23.45 -19.51
C ASP A 404 4.71 -24.68 -18.59
N SER A 405 4.66 -24.52 -17.26
CA SER A 405 4.63 -25.68 -16.34
C SER A 405 3.65 -25.45 -15.21
N SER A 406 2.61 -26.29 -15.15
CA SER A 406 1.61 -26.35 -14.06
C SER A 406 2.19 -26.73 -12.69
N ASP A 407 3.49 -27.02 -12.60
CA ASP A 407 4.14 -27.45 -11.36
C ASP A 407 4.71 -26.25 -10.58
N SER A 408 3.82 -25.62 -9.81
CA SER A 408 4.13 -24.73 -8.70
C SER A 408 4.64 -25.50 -7.47
N ALA A 409 5.57 -26.42 -7.67
CA ALA A 409 6.07 -27.30 -6.61
C ALA A 409 6.88 -26.49 -5.55
N PRO A 410 6.80 -26.87 -4.26
CA PRO A 410 7.61 -26.25 -3.22
C PRO A 410 9.10 -26.47 -3.48
N ALA A 411 9.94 -25.54 -3.02
CA ALA A 411 11.39 -25.76 -3.02
C ALA A 411 11.71 -27.04 -2.22
N PRO A 412 12.62 -27.91 -2.72
CA PRO A 412 12.91 -29.18 -2.06
C PRO A 412 13.44 -28.94 -0.65
N LEU A 413 12.90 -29.68 0.30
CA LEU A 413 13.40 -29.71 1.67
C LEU A 413 14.72 -30.48 1.75
N PRO A 414 15.56 -30.24 2.78
CA PRO A 414 16.67 -31.12 3.09
C PRO A 414 16.19 -32.57 3.29
N GLY A 415 17.06 -33.55 3.02
CA GLY A 415 16.72 -34.96 3.18
C GLY A 415 16.23 -35.28 4.61
N GLY A 416 15.17 -36.08 4.71
CA GLY A 416 14.55 -36.46 5.99
C GLY A 416 13.48 -35.50 6.51
N PHE A 417 13.03 -34.53 5.70
CA PHE A 417 11.96 -33.61 6.04
C PHE A 417 10.88 -33.53 4.95
N ARG A 418 9.65 -33.26 5.38
CA ARG A 418 8.45 -33.26 4.51
C ARG A 418 7.41 -32.25 4.95
N PHE A 419 6.65 -31.71 3.99
CA PHE A 419 5.54 -30.77 4.25
C PHE A 419 4.20 -31.44 4.56
N THR A 420 4.15 -32.77 4.45
CA THR A 420 2.97 -33.57 4.76
C THR A 420 3.25 -34.45 5.96
N ASP A 421 2.19 -34.84 6.66
CA ASP A 421 2.30 -35.89 7.67
C ASP A 421 2.35 -37.30 7.03
N ARG A 422 2.52 -38.36 7.83
CA ARG A 422 2.69 -39.74 7.32
C ARG A 422 1.48 -40.26 6.56
N GLU A 423 0.33 -39.64 6.78
CA GLU A 423 -0.93 -39.95 6.10
C GLU A 423 -1.09 -39.11 4.81
N GLY A 424 -0.11 -38.27 4.48
CA GLY A 424 -0.12 -37.40 3.30
C GLY A 424 -0.92 -36.12 3.47
N ARG A 425 -1.39 -35.80 4.68
CA ARG A 425 -2.18 -34.60 4.94
C ARG A 425 -1.29 -33.36 4.93
N VAL A 426 -1.85 -32.27 4.39
CA VAL A 426 -1.18 -30.99 4.23
C VAL A 426 -1.68 -30.00 5.29
N GLY A 427 -0.77 -29.15 5.79
CA GLY A 427 -1.10 -28.08 6.72
C GLY A 427 -1.18 -28.54 8.18
N VAL A 428 -1.64 -27.64 9.04
CA VAL A 428 -1.73 -27.87 10.48
C VAL A 428 -2.97 -28.70 10.79
N GLN A 429 -2.77 -29.80 11.52
CA GLN A 429 -3.84 -30.71 11.92
C GLN A 429 -4.43 -30.32 13.27
N SER A 430 -5.69 -30.67 13.52
CA SER A 430 -6.40 -30.26 14.74
C SER A 430 -5.67 -30.64 16.03
N HIS A 431 -5.07 -31.84 16.11
CA HIS A 431 -4.34 -32.30 17.30
C HIS A 431 -3.02 -31.57 17.56
N GLN A 432 -2.54 -30.76 16.61
CA GLN A 432 -1.25 -30.07 16.69
C GLN A 432 -1.37 -28.66 17.27
N TYR A 433 -2.58 -28.08 17.31
CA TYR A 433 -2.78 -26.71 17.78
C TYR A 433 -2.34 -26.51 19.24
N ASP A 434 -2.46 -27.52 20.09
CA ASP A 434 -2.07 -27.41 21.50
C ASP A 434 -0.54 -27.30 21.66
N LEU A 435 0.22 -28.05 20.86
CA LEU A 435 1.68 -27.89 20.79
C LEU A 435 2.05 -26.48 20.32
N ILE A 436 1.43 -26.03 19.22
CA ILE A 436 1.71 -24.70 18.64
C ILE A 436 1.45 -23.60 19.68
N ARG A 437 0.31 -23.67 20.38
CA ARG A 437 -0.07 -22.71 21.42
C ARG A 437 0.86 -22.75 22.63
N PHE A 438 1.35 -23.93 22.99
CA PHE A 438 2.33 -24.08 24.06
C PHE A 438 3.72 -23.51 23.71
N ARG A 439 4.07 -23.48 22.42
CA ARG A 439 5.37 -23.03 21.92
C ARG A 439 5.41 -21.55 21.51
N THR A 440 4.28 -20.86 21.52
CA THR A 440 4.19 -19.42 21.19
C THR A 440 3.94 -18.56 22.42
N ASN A 441 4.76 -17.53 22.60
CA ASN A 441 4.56 -16.53 23.66
C ASN A 441 3.50 -15.48 23.27
N VAL A 442 3.16 -15.38 21.97
CA VAL A 442 2.09 -14.53 21.47
C VAL A 442 0.78 -15.31 21.59
N PRO A 443 -0.17 -14.88 22.45
CA PRO A 443 -1.43 -15.58 22.63
C PRO A 443 -2.19 -15.68 21.30
N ARG A 444 -2.61 -16.89 20.95
CA ARG A 444 -3.53 -17.15 19.83
C ARG A 444 -4.63 -18.10 20.27
N SER A 445 -5.87 -17.78 19.91
CA SER A 445 -6.99 -18.69 20.16
C SER A 445 -6.93 -19.89 19.20
N ARG A 446 -7.52 -21.03 19.59
CA ARG A 446 -7.63 -22.19 18.69
C ARG A 446 -8.47 -21.83 17.45
N GLU A 447 -9.53 -21.07 17.65
CA GLU A 447 -10.39 -20.57 16.57
C GLU A 447 -9.60 -19.71 15.58
N THR A 448 -8.75 -18.81 16.07
CA THR A 448 -7.90 -17.97 15.23
C THR A 448 -6.95 -18.85 14.43
N LEU A 449 -6.22 -19.77 15.06
CA LEU A 449 -5.29 -20.66 14.36
C LEU A 449 -5.96 -21.58 13.33
N THR A 450 -7.23 -21.96 13.54
CA THR A 450 -7.99 -22.74 12.53
C THR A 450 -8.36 -21.94 11.28
N LYS A 451 -8.46 -20.61 11.39
CA LYS A 451 -8.77 -19.71 10.26
C LYS A 451 -7.52 -19.30 9.49
N LEU A 452 -6.33 -19.41 10.10
CA LEU A 452 -5.08 -18.98 9.48
C LEU A 452 -4.46 -20.10 8.62
N PRO A 453 -4.08 -19.82 7.37
CA PRO A 453 -3.28 -20.74 6.57
C PRO A 453 -1.96 -21.07 7.28
N GLY A 454 -1.78 -22.34 7.64
CA GLY A 454 -0.59 -22.85 8.31
C GLY A 454 0.18 -23.83 7.45
N VAL A 455 1.51 -23.76 7.51
CA VAL A 455 2.42 -24.75 6.91
C VAL A 455 3.22 -25.40 8.02
N THR A 456 3.38 -26.73 7.90
CA THR A 456 4.11 -27.57 8.84
C THR A 456 5.22 -28.32 8.11
N ILE A 457 6.30 -28.62 8.83
CA ILE A 457 7.34 -29.55 8.41
C ILE A 457 7.40 -30.68 9.44
N TYR A 458 7.49 -31.91 8.93
CA TYR A 458 7.66 -33.14 9.70
C TYR A 458 9.03 -33.73 9.43
N SER A 459 9.52 -34.54 10.36
CA SER A 459 10.79 -35.25 10.22
C SER A 459 10.57 -36.74 10.06
N ASP A 460 11.32 -37.36 9.15
CA ASP A 460 11.36 -38.81 8.98
C ASP A 460 12.21 -39.48 10.08
N TYR A 461 13.05 -38.70 10.75
CA TYR A 461 13.78 -39.15 11.93
C TYR A 461 12.79 -39.35 13.08
N GLN A 462 12.76 -40.56 13.63
CA GLN A 462 11.85 -40.95 14.69
C GLN A 462 12.11 -40.13 15.96
N THR A 463 11.24 -39.15 16.25
CA THR A 463 11.19 -38.50 17.55
C THR A 463 9.74 -38.50 18.02
N GLN A 464 9.46 -39.19 19.12
CA GLN A 464 8.18 -39.08 19.81
C GLN A 464 8.14 -37.71 20.51
N LEU A 465 7.75 -36.66 19.78
CA LEU A 465 7.31 -35.42 20.40
C LEU A 465 5.97 -35.72 21.10
N GLN A 466 6.02 -36.19 22.34
CA GLN A 466 4.82 -36.31 23.16
C GLN A 466 4.40 -34.90 23.60
N PRO A 467 3.11 -34.55 23.53
CA PRO A 467 2.62 -33.34 24.16
C PRO A 467 2.82 -33.46 25.67
N HIS A 468 3.81 -32.75 26.24
CA HIS A 468 3.96 -32.60 27.68
C HIS A 468 2.78 -31.76 28.21
N LEU A 469 1.68 -32.43 28.56
CA LEU A 469 0.66 -31.90 29.47
C LEU A 469 1.07 -32.35 30.88
N SER A 470 1.42 -31.41 31.75
CA SER A 470 1.64 -31.65 33.17
C SER A 470 0.32 -31.98 33.88
N ASP A 471 0.39 -32.98 34.76
CA ASP A 471 -0.66 -33.61 35.56
C ASP A 471 -1.67 -32.67 36.23
N SER A 472 -2.95 -33.06 36.17
CA SER A 472 -3.84 -32.96 37.33
C SER A 472 -4.52 -34.31 37.53
N SER A 473 -4.21 -34.92 38.68
CA SER A 473 -4.82 -36.12 39.23
C SER A 473 -6.35 -36.06 39.20
N ASP A 474 -6.98 -37.07 38.60
CA ASP A 474 -8.16 -37.80 39.08
C ASP A 474 -8.93 -38.40 37.90
N ALA A 475 -8.51 -39.58 37.45
CA ALA A 475 -9.42 -40.63 37.00
C ALA A 475 -8.62 -41.92 36.74
N ALA A 476 -9.08 -42.98 37.38
CA ALA A 476 -8.55 -44.32 37.30
C ALA A 476 -8.54 -44.89 35.87
N GLU A 477 -7.55 -45.75 35.66
CA GLU A 477 -7.41 -46.83 34.68
C GLU A 477 -8.52 -47.02 33.63
N SER A 478 -8.10 -46.97 32.35
CA SER A 478 -8.58 -47.87 31.29
C SER A 478 -7.51 -47.98 30.18
N PRO A 479 -6.82 -49.12 30.03
CA PRO A 479 -5.75 -49.31 29.06
C PRO A 479 -6.29 -49.86 27.73
N GLY A 480 -7.11 -49.07 27.03
CA GLY A 480 -7.63 -49.45 25.71
C GLY A 480 -8.56 -48.39 25.14
N GLY A 481 -8.06 -47.53 24.24
CA GLY A 481 -8.92 -46.60 23.50
C GLY A 481 -8.37 -45.22 23.19
N ARG A 482 -7.13 -44.86 23.56
CA ARG A 482 -6.52 -43.64 23.00
C ARG A 482 -6.10 -43.94 21.56
N ALA A 483 -6.79 -43.33 20.60
CA ALA A 483 -6.34 -43.26 19.21
C ALA A 483 -4.85 -42.85 19.17
N PRO A 484 -4.05 -43.38 18.22
CA PRO A 484 -2.67 -42.96 18.09
C PRO A 484 -2.63 -41.43 17.99
N LEU A 485 -1.88 -40.77 18.87
CA LEU A 485 -1.61 -39.34 18.73
C LEU A 485 -1.00 -39.15 17.34
N GLY A 486 -1.67 -38.40 16.46
CA GLY A 486 -1.19 -38.15 15.11
C GLY A 486 0.20 -37.53 15.12
N GLU A 487 0.93 -37.64 14.01
CA GLU A 487 2.30 -37.13 13.90
C GLU A 487 2.37 -35.62 14.26
N MET A 488 3.43 -35.24 14.98
CA MET A 488 3.67 -33.86 15.41
C MET A 488 4.69 -33.17 14.50
N PRO A 489 4.47 -31.89 14.15
CA PRO A 489 5.40 -31.14 13.31
C PRO A 489 6.63 -30.70 14.11
N VAL A 490 7.77 -30.57 13.43
CA VAL A 490 9.05 -30.09 13.99
C VAL A 490 9.32 -28.63 13.66
N ALA A 491 8.60 -28.07 12.68
CA ALA A 491 8.59 -26.65 12.38
C ALA A 491 7.23 -26.24 11.79
N TRP A 492 6.84 -24.99 11.99
CA TRP A 492 5.61 -24.43 11.45
C TRP A 492 5.69 -22.92 11.26
N ALA A 493 4.82 -22.39 10.40
CA ALA A 493 4.54 -20.98 10.27
C ALA A 493 3.09 -20.78 9.82
N PHE A 494 2.52 -19.65 10.17
CA PHE A 494 1.19 -19.24 9.74
C PHE A 494 1.26 -17.93 8.98
N LEU A 495 0.29 -17.73 8.10
CA LEU A 495 0.05 -16.44 7.47
C LEU A 495 -1.25 -15.84 8.03
N GLY A 496 -1.13 -14.66 8.63
CA GLY A 496 -2.23 -13.88 9.16
C GLY A 496 -3.16 -13.35 8.07
N ILE A 497 -4.40 -13.04 8.45
CA ILE A 497 -5.41 -12.35 7.62
C ILE A 497 -5.10 -10.86 7.39
N ASP A 498 -3.93 -10.38 7.83
CA ASP A 498 -3.37 -9.06 7.55
C ASP A 498 -2.11 -9.15 6.66
N GLY A 499 -1.76 -10.36 6.21
CA GLY A 499 -0.57 -10.64 5.41
C GLY A 499 0.66 -10.90 6.26
N SER A 500 0.52 -11.00 7.59
CA SER A 500 1.65 -11.19 8.49
C SER A 500 2.13 -12.65 8.55
N LEU A 501 3.41 -12.91 8.35
CA LEU A 501 4.02 -14.18 8.74
C LEU A 501 4.09 -14.23 10.26
N ALA A 502 3.37 -15.17 10.86
CA ALA A 502 3.18 -15.25 12.30
C ALA A 502 3.49 -16.65 12.85
N THR A 503 3.77 -16.71 14.15
CA THR A 503 3.96 -17.98 14.91
C THR A 503 5.02 -18.92 14.31
N LEU A 504 6.03 -18.36 13.64
CA LEU A 504 7.16 -19.11 13.09
C LEU A 504 7.93 -19.79 14.21
N HIS A 505 8.09 -21.11 14.10
CA HIS A 505 8.82 -21.91 15.08
C HIS A 505 9.57 -23.06 14.44
N VAL A 506 10.70 -23.42 15.04
CA VAL A 506 11.46 -24.66 14.79
C VAL A 506 11.86 -25.22 16.13
N GLU A 507 11.50 -26.48 16.37
CA GLU A 507 11.86 -27.20 17.59
C GLU A 507 13.40 -27.17 17.80
N PRO A 508 13.89 -26.97 19.04
CA PRO A 508 15.30 -26.70 19.32
C PRO A 508 16.29 -27.67 18.67
N GLU A 509 15.99 -28.97 18.71
CA GLU A 509 16.80 -30.07 18.19
C GLU A 509 16.89 -30.10 16.65
N TYR A 510 15.99 -29.40 15.95
CA TYR A 510 15.96 -29.32 14.49
C TYR A 510 16.47 -27.97 13.95
N ARG A 511 16.98 -27.08 14.82
CA ARG A 511 17.56 -25.79 14.41
C ARG A 511 18.88 -25.97 13.66
N GLY A 512 19.31 -24.93 12.95
CA GLY A 512 20.53 -24.96 12.13
C GLY A 512 20.36 -25.63 10.75
N GLN A 513 19.24 -26.29 10.50
CA GLN A 513 18.93 -27.01 9.25
C GLN A 513 18.10 -26.17 8.25
N GLN A 514 18.04 -24.85 8.45
CA GLN A 514 17.30 -23.89 7.62
C GLN A 514 15.78 -24.12 7.52
N LEU A 515 15.18 -24.97 8.34
CA LEU A 515 13.74 -25.28 8.29
C LEU A 515 12.85 -24.03 8.42
N ALA A 516 13.26 -23.05 9.23
CA ALA A 516 12.56 -21.77 9.38
C ALA A 516 12.43 -21.02 8.03
N LEU A 517 13.45 -21.09 7.19
CA LEU A 517 13.45 -20.48 5.85
C LEU A 517 12.43 -21.19 4.95
N HIS A 518 12.48 -22.52 4.90
CA HIS A 518 11.62 -23.33 4.04
C HIS A 518 10.15 -23.20 4.41
N VAL A 519 9.81 -23.31 5.70
CA VAL A 519 8.42 -23.23 6.15
C VAL A 519 7.83 -21.84 5.93
N SER A 520 8.63 -20.78 6.14
CA SER A 520 8.21 -19.40 5.88
C SER A 520 7.99 -19.16 4.39
N LYS A 521 8.93 -19.59 3.54
CA LYS A 521 8.83 -19.46 2.08
C LYS A 521 7.60 -20.17 1.54
N GLU A 522 7.31 -21.37 2.03
CA GLU A 522 6.13 -22.12 1.60
C GLU A 522 4.81 -21.51 2.11
N ALA A 523 4.78 -20.98 3.33
CA ALA A 523 3.61 -20.25 3.84
C ALA A 523 3.31 -19.01 2.99
N MET A 524 4.32 -18.20 2.68
CA MET A 524 4.21 -17.03 1.83
C MET A 524 3.79 -17.40 0.39
N ARG A 525 4.42 -18.42 -0.20
CA ARG A 525 4.09 -18.90 -1.55
C ARG A 525 2.63 -19.32 -1.66
N ARG A 526 2.13 -20.13 -0.71
CA ARG A 526 0.73 -20.58 -0.70
C ARG A 526 -0.26 -19.45 -0.49
N GLY A 527 0.07 -18.52 0.39
CA GLY A 527 -0.80 -17.39 0.68
C GLY A 527 -0.97 -16.43 -0.50
N MET A 528 0.11 -16.20 -1.25
CA MET A 528 0.13 -15.23 -2.36
C MET A 528 -0.22 -15.85 -3.73
N ALA A 529 -0.20 -17.17 -3.87
CA ALA A 529 -0.56 -17.87 -5.11
C ALA A 529 -2.01 -17.57 -5.53
N GLU A 530 -2.32 -17.73 -6.83
CA GLU A 530 -3.69 -17.59 -7.34
C GLU A 530 -4.65 -18.59 -6.64
N GLY A 531 -5.78 -18.09 -6.16
CA GLY A 531 -6.71 -18.86 -5.32
C GLY A 531 -6.25 -19.02 -3.87
N GLY A 532 -5.14 -18.38 -3.49
CA GLY A 532 -4.69 -18.22 -2.11
C GLY A 532 -5.49 -17.13 -1.38
N ILE A 533 -5.30 -17.01 -0.07
CA ILE A 533 -6.05 -16.07 0.78
C ILE A 533 -5.84 -14.58 0.39
N TRP A 534 -4.79 -14.27 -0.37
CA TRP A 534 -4.41 -12.91 -0.76
C TRP A 534 -4.50 -12.62 -2.25
N ARG A 535 -5.02 -13.57 -3.04
CA ARG A 535 -5.16 -13.39 -4.48
C ARG A 535 -6.35 -14.16 -5.00
N ASP A 536 -7.40 -13.43 -5.35
CA ASP A 536 -8.53 -14.01 -6.06
C ASP A 536 -8.14 -14.38 -7.49
N CYS A 537 -8.81 -15.39 -8.05
CA CYS A 537 -8.55 -15.84 -9.42
C CYS A 537 -8.77 -14.70 -10.42
N GLY A 538 -7.76 -14.41 -11.25
CA GLY A 538 -7.80 -13.35 -12.25
C GLY A 538 -7.41 -11.94 -11.78
N GLU A 539 -7.06 -11.75 -10.50
CA GLU A 539 -6.54 -10.46 -9.99
C GLU A 539 -5.09 -10.23 -10.46
N LYS A 540 -4.83 -9.05 -11.04
CA LYS A 540 -3.53 -8.72 -11.67
C LYS A 540 -2.61 -7.88 -10.79
N ASP A 541 -3.07 -7.48 -9.62
CA ASP A 541 -2.32 -6.57 -8.76
C ASP A 541 -1.20 -7.29 -7.99
N GLU A 542 -0.17 -6.52 -7.64
CA GLU A 542 0.98 -7.02 -6.89
C GLU A 542 0.54 -7.32 -5.46
N VAL A 543 0.72 -8.56 -5.02
CA VAL A 543 0.40 -9.00 -3.66
C VAL A 543 1.61 -8.80 -2.78
N TRP A 544 1.37 -8.37 -1.54
CA TRP A 544 2.41 -8.15 -0.53
C TRP A 544 2.09 -8.92 0.75
N VAL A 545 3.13 -9.46 1.38
CA VAL A 545 3.07 -10.01 2.74
C VAL A 545 4.16 -9.36 3.58
N HIS A 546 4.03 -9.42 4.90
CA HIS A 546 4.99 -8.82 5.80
C HIS A 546 5.33 -9.72 6.98
N ALA A 547 6.40 -9.40 7.71
CA ALA A 547 6.72 -10.04 8.98
C ALA A 547 7.21 -8.98 9.97
N ASN A 548 6.78 -9.06 11.22
CA ASN A 548 7.28 -8.18 12.27
C ASN A 548 8.18 -8.98 13.19
N VAL A 549 9.44 -8.56 13.32
CA VAL A 549 10.44 -9.26 14.12
C VAL A 549 11.05 -8.32 15.14
N LEU A 550 11.03 -8.69 16.42
CA LEU A 550 11.72 -7.93 17.47
C LEU A 550 13.16 -7.60 17.04
N GLU A 551 13.58 -6.36 17.24
CA GLU A 551 14.93 -5.88 16.93
C GLU A 551 16.01 -6.82 17.46
N SER A 552 15.83 -7.26 18.71
CA SER A 552 16.75 -8.12 19.44
C SER A 552 16.76 -9.57 18.95
N ASN A 553 15.74 -10.00 18.19
CA ASN A 553 15.66 -11.34 17.62
C ASN A 553 16.47 -11.45 16.32
N LYS A 554 17.80 -11.43 16.47
CA LYS A 554 18.76 -11.54 15.36
C LYS A 554 18.58 -12.81 14.52
N ALA A 555 18.10 -13.91 15.10
CA ALA A 555 17.91 -15.16 14.39
C ALA A 555 16.76 -15.06 13.36
N SER A 556 15.59 -14.61 13.79
CA SER A 556 14.44 -14.41 12.89
C SER A 556 14.68 -13.29 11.88
N ARG A 557 15.39 -12.21 12.26
CA ARG A 557 15.79 -11.14 11.33
C ARG A 557 16.62 -11.67 10.16
N ARG A 558 17.64 -12.49 10.45
CA ARG A 558 18.44 -13.16 9.41
C ARG A 558 17.61 -14.10 8.54
N VAL A 559 16.56 -14.72 9.06
CA VAL A 559 15.64 -15.52 8.23
C VAL A 559 14.88 -14.60 7.27
N MET A 560 14.33 -13.49 7.75
CA MET A 560 13.61 -12.53 6.90
C MET A 560 14.51 -11.94 5.80
N GLU A 561 15.75 -11.57 6.15
CA GLU A 561 16.74 -11.07 5.20
C GLU A 561 17.10 -12.11 4.13
N LYS A 562 17.28 -13.38 4.52
CA LYS A 562 17.53 -14.49 3.58
C LYS A 562 16.35 -14.84 2.68
N LEU A 563 15.12 -14.53 3.12
CA LEU A 563 13.91 -14.64 2.31
C LEU A 563 13.81 -13.50 1.27
N GLY A 564 14.70 -12.52 1.29
CA GLY A 564 14.64 -11.34 0.43
C GLY A 564 13.72 -10.25 0.99
N GLY A 565 13.48 -10.22 2.30
CA GLY A 565 12.60 -9.23 2.92
C GLY A 565 13.22 -7.84 2.91
N ASP A 566 12.52 -6.87 2.35
CA ASP A 566 12.87 -5.46 2.41
C ASP A 566 12.51 -4.89 3.77
N ILE A 567 13.44 -4.16 4.39
CA ILE A 567 13.15 -3.47 5.66
C ILE A 567 12.27 -2.25 5.36
N GLY A 568 11.07 -2.23 5.92
CA GLY A 568 10.14 -1.10 5.81
C GLY A 568 10.39 -0.07 6.91
N TRP A 569 9.79 -0.31 8.07
CA TRP A 569 9.77 0.59 9.22
C TRP A 569 9.75 -0.18 10.55
N THR A 570 9.83 0.52 11.67
CA THR A 570 9.60 -0.08 13.00
C THR A 570 8.17 0.08 13.49
N CYS A 571 7.68 -0.92 14.21
CA CYS A 571 6.36 -0.93 14.85
C CYS A 571 6.42 -1.47 16.29
N THR A 572 5.34 -1.24 17.04
CA THR A 572 5.17 -1.73 18.42
C THR A 572 3.76 -2.28 18.61
N TRP A 573 3.61 -3.25 19.51
CA TRP A 573 2.36 -3.50 20.20
C TRP A 573 2.35 -2.65 21.45
N THR A 574 1.22 -2.01 21.73
CA THR A 574 1.08 -1.12 22.88
C THR A 574 -0.29 -1.29 23.51
N VAL A 575 -0.35 -1.15 24.83
CA VAL A 575 -1.59 -1.11 25.58
C VAL A 575 -1.79 0.27 26.15
N VAL A 576 -2.85 0.93 25.68
CA VAL A 576 -3.19 2.30 26.06
C VAL A 576 -4.58 2.38 26.66
N GLU A 577 -4.75 3.23 27.65
CA GLU A 577 -6.04 3.58 28.26
C GLU A 577 -6.22 5.09 28.13
N TYR A 578 -7.40 5.53 27.73
CA TYR A 578 -7.71 6.95 27.54
C TYR A 578 -8.78 7.36 28.55
N ASP A 579 -8.47 8.31 29.43
CA ASP A 579 -9.24 8.66 30.63
C ASP A 579 -9.97 10.02 30.53
N LEU A 580 -9.79 10.78 29.45
CA LEU A 580 -10.51 12.04 29.22
C LEU A 580 -12.01 11.87 28.96
#